data_AF-A0A0F9NU71-F1
#
_entry.id   AF-A0A0F9NU71-F1
#
_cell.length_a   1.000
_cell.length_b   1.000
_cell.length_c   1.000
_cell.angle_alpha   90.00
_cell.angle_beta   90.00
_cell.angle_gamma   90.00
#
_symmetry.space_group_name_H-M   'P 1'
#
loop_
_entity.id
_entity.type
_entity.pdbx_description
1 polymer ?
#
loop_
_entity_poly.entity_id
_entity_poly.type
_entity_poly.pdbx_seq_one_letter_code
_entity_poly.pdbx_strand_id
1 'polypeptide(L)'
;MKGHNFGICRKCGKTHIPTKSTSEVAPRFWSKVNKGASTNCWEWTAKIERNGYGRFWLNGHSVLAHRFAYELTHGSIPKGLTIDHRCRNRACVNPAHMELVTMRTNVLRGVGITAEFAAKTHCPKGHPYDLFNTYINRRGARICRECQRERNRKLFKLYGRRRTPHGITSG
;
A
#
# COMPACT_ATOMS: atom_id res chain seq x y z
N MET A 1 -27.22 15.03 16.74
CA MET A 1 -26.78 15.25 15.35
C MET A 1 -25.27 15.45 15.35
N LYS A 2 -24.47 14.43 15.02
CA LYS A 2 -23.00 14.53 15.07
C LYS A 2 -22.49 15.05 13.73
N GLY A 3 -21.90 16.25 13.73
CA GLY A 3 -21.32 16.86 12.54
C GLY A 3 -20.18 16.00 11.99
N HIS A 4 -20.32 15.57 10.74
CA HIS A 4 -19.27 14.86 10.01
C HIS A 4 -18.19 15.89 9.63
N ASN A 5 -17.08 15.89 10.37
CA ASN A 5 -15.97 16.82 10.15
C ASN A 5 -15.13 16.33 8.96
N PHE A 6 -15.36 16.91 7.77
CA PHE A 6 -14.59 16.58 6.58
C PHE A 6 -13.22 17.27 6.62
N GLY A 7 -12.19 16.48 6.31
CA GLY A 7 -10.81 16.69 6.71
C GLY A 7 -10.07 17.86 6.06
N ILE A 8 -8.94 18.18 6.70
CA ILE A 8 -7.95 19.18 6.32
C ILE A 8 -7.54 19.04 4.84
N CYS A 9 -7.57 20.16 4.11
CA CYS A 9 -7.12 20.20 2.72
C CYS A 9 -5.61 19.95 2.64
N ARG A 10 -5.22 18.89 1.94
CA ARG A 10 -3.82 18.46 1.80
C ARG A 10 -2.94 19.42 0.98
N LYS A 11 -3.54 20.39 0.28
CA LYS A 11 -2.80 21.40 -0.50
C LYS A 11 -2.42 22.63 0.33
N CYS A 12 -3.25 23.04 1.28
CA CYS A 12 -3.05 24.27 2.05
C CYS A 12 -2.99 24.07 3.58
N GLY A 13 -3.19 22.85 4.08
CA GLY A 13 -3.10 22.52 5.51
C GLY A 13 -4.24 23.06 6.38
N LYS A 14 -5.26 23.70 5.80
CA LYS A 14 -6.39 24.30 6.53
C LYS A 14 -7.60 23.37 6.58
N THR A 15 -8.37 23.45 7.66
CA THR A 15 -9.73 22.92 7.75
C THR A 15 -10.64 23.77 6.87
N HIS A 16 -11.20 23.17 5.81
CA HIS A 16 -12.23 23.83 5.01
C HIS A 16 -13.60 23.44 5.53
N ILE A 17 -14.41 24.45 5.84
CA ILE A 17 -15.83 24.24 6.12
C ILE A 17 -16.46 23.74 4.80
N PRO A 18 -17.17 22.60 4.80
CA PRO A 18 -17.84 22.11 3.60
C PRO A 18 -18.87 23.14 3.12
N THR A 19 -18.80 23.54 1.85
CA THR A 19 -19.79 24.47 1.25
C THR A 19 -21.15 23.82 1.01
N LYS A 20 -21.24 22.49 1.11
CA LYS A 20 -22.48 21.72 1.03
C LYS A 20 -22.52 20.67 2.14
N SER A 21 -23.67 20.54 2.78
CA SER A 21 -23.94 19.55 3.81
C SER A 21 -23.94 18.12 3.23
N THR A 22 -23.65 17.12 4.07
CA THR A 22 -23.67 15.70 3.66
C THR A 22 -25.00 15.29 3.03
N SER A 23 -26.12 15.83 3.54
CA SER A 23 -27.47 15.63 3.03
C SER A 23 -27.67 16.08 1.58
N GLU A 24 -26.94 17.09 1.12
CA GLU A 24 -27.06 17.59 -0.26
C GLU A 24 -26.17 16.80 -1.23
N VAL A 25 -25.04 16.29 -0.75
CA VAL A 25 -24.04 15.62 -1.60
C VAL A 25 -24.36 14.13 -1.77
N ALA A 26 -24.84 13.47 -0.73
CA ALA A 26 -25.08 12.03 -0.72
C ALA A 26 -26.05 11.55 -1.81
N PRO A 27 -27.21 12.20 -2.07
CA PRO A 27 -28.10 11.76 -3.16
C PRO A 27 -27.44 11.79 -4.54
N ARG A 28 -26.65 12.83 -4.83
CA ARG A 28 -25.89 12.95 -6.10
C ARG A 28 -24.78 11.91 -6.23
N PHE A 29 -24.23 11.45 -5.10
CA PHE A 29 -23.28 10.35 -5.10
C PHE A 29 -24.00 9.04 -5.39
N TRP A 30 -25.04 8.71 -4.63
CA TRP A 30 -25.76 7.44 -4.73
C TRP A 30 -26.51 7.26 -6.04
N SER A 31 -26.91 8.34 -6.72
CA SER A 31 -27.48 8.27 -8.08
C SER A 31 -26.49 7.76 -9.15
N LYS A 32 -25.20 7.69 -8.83
CA LYS A 32 -24.12 7.19 -9.71
C LYS A 32 -23.62 5.81 -9.31
N VAL A 33 -24.42 5.08 -8.54
CA VAL A 33 -24.07 3.77 -7.99
C VAL A 33 -25.08 2.75 -8.46
N ASN A 34 -24.62 1.77 -9.24
CA ASN A 34 -25.42 0.62 -9.62
C ASN A 34 -25.22 -0.50 -8.59
N LYS A 35 -26.29 -0.89 -7.90
CA LYS A 35 -26.26 -1.95 -6.87
C LYS A 35 -26.60 -3.36 -7.41
N GLY A 36 -26.48 -3.57 -8.71
CA GLY A 36 -26.92 -4.78 -9.44
C GLY A 36 -26.30 -6.11 -8.98
N ALA A 37 -27.10 -7.17 -9.10
CA ALA A 37 -27.09 -8.37 -8.27
C ALA A 37 -25.99 -9.44 -8.53
N SER A 38 -25.12 -9.30 -9.52
CA SER A 38 -24.23 -10.42 -9.92
C SER A 38 -22.98 -10.61 -9.04
N THR A 39 -22.52 -9.59 -8.33
CA THR A 39 -21.24 -9.63 -7.58
C THR A 39 -21.32 -9.08 -6.15
N ASN A 40 -22.51 -8.73 -5.67
CA ASN A 40 -22.73 -7.92 -4.43
C ASN A 40 -21.98 -6.58 -4.40
N CYS A 41 -21.27 -6.20 -5.48
CA CYS A 41 -20.57 -4.93 -5.59
C CYS A 41 -21.55 -3.82 -5.94
N TRP A 42 -21.25 -2.63 -5.44
CA TRP A 42 -21.95 -1.41 -5.83
C TRP A 42 -21.06 -0.70 -6.85
N GLU A 43 -21.34 -0.88 -8.13
CA GLU A 43 -20.51 -0.38 -9.22
C GLU A 43 -20.64 1.14 -9.37
N TRP A 44 -19.51 1.84 -9.43
CA TRP A 44 -19.47 3.25 -9.79
C TRP A 44 -19.73 3.43 -11.28
N THR A 45 -20.73 4.23 -11.65
CA THR A 45 -21.13 4.40 -13.06
C THR A 45 -20.63 5.70 -13.71
N ALA A 46 -19.97 6.58 -12.95
CA ALA A 46 -19.42 7.82 -13.48
C ALA A 46 -17.93 7.67 -13.84
N LYS A 47 -17.14 8.76 -13.79
CA LYS A 47 -15.74 8.75 -14.23
C LYS A 47 -14.92 7.67 -13.52
N ILE A 48 -14.33 6.78 -14.30
CA ILE A 48 -13.33 5.79 -13.88
C ILE A 48 -11.97 6.17 -14.49
N GLU A 49 -10.90 6.05 -13.70
CA GLU A 49 -9.52 6.25 -14.16
C GLU A 49 -8.95 5.02 -14.85
N ARG A 50 -7.83 5.17 -15.59
CA ARG A 50 -7.13 4.05 -16.23
C ARG A 50 -6.72 2.94 -15.26
N ASN A 51 -6.51 3.29 -13.98
CA ASN A 51 -6.18 2.34 -12.91
C ASN A 51 -7.42 1.62 -12.34
N GLY A 52 -8.63 1.89 -12.83
CA GLY A 52 -9.88 1.27 -12.40
C GLY A 52 -10.59 1.95 -11.23
N TYR A 53 -10.04 3.01 -10.64
CA TYR A 53 -10.70 3.71 -9.53
C TYR A 53 -11.71 4.75 -10.02
N GLY A 54 -12.89 4.77 -9.39
CA GLY A 54 -13.91 5.79 -9.60
C GLY A 54 -13.54 7.15 -9.00
N ARG A 55 -13.94 8.22 -9.68
CA ARG A 55 -13.80 9.62 -9.26
C ARG A 55 -15.15 10.30 -9.08
N PHE A 56 -15.25 11.11 -8.04
CA PHE A 56 -16.41 11.92 -7.72
C PHE A 56 -16.00 13.39 -7.55
N TRP A 57 -16.70 14.30 -8.22
CA TRP A 57 -16.45 15.73 -8.07
C TRP A 57 -17.16 16.25 -6.83
N LEU A 58 -16.44 16.75 -5.83
CA LEU A 58 -16.96 17.24 -4.55
C LEU A 58 -16.39 18.64 -4.28
N ASN A 59 -17.23 19.64 -4.03
CA ASN A 59 -16.81 20.99 -3.62
C ASN A 59 -15.62 21.56 -4.42
N GLY A 60 -15.73 21.53 -5.75
CA GLY A 60 -14.73 22.10 -6.67
C GLY A 60 -13.47 21.26 -6.88
N HIS A 61 -13.40 20.02 -6.38
CA HIS A 61 -12.26 19.13 -6.60
C HIS A 61 -12.68 17.67 -6.80
N SER A 62 -11.77 16.86 -7.35
CA SER A 62 -12.00 15.43 -7.60
C SER A 62 -11.52 14.58 -6.43
N VAL A 63 -12.40 13.73 -5.88
CA VAL A 63 -12.10 12.76 -4.83
C VAL A 63 -12.28 11.32 -5.32
N LEU A 64 -11.70 10.34 -4.61
CA LEU A 64 -11.91 8.92 -4.91
C LEU A 64 -13.32 8.49 -4.46
N ALA A 65 -14.09 7.88 -5.36
CA ALA A 65 -15.47 7.52 -5.10
C ALA A 65 -15.61 6.51 -3.95
N HIS A 66 -14.76 5.48 -3.90
CA HIS A 66 -14.79 4.48 -2.83
C HIS A 66 -14.45 5.09 -1.45
N ARG A 67 -13.49 6.03 -1.38
CA ARG A 67 -13.16 6.73 -0.13
C ARG A 67 -14.33 7.58 0.35
N PHE A 68 -14.97 8.30 -0.57
CA PHE A 68 -16.14 9.09 -0.24
C PHE A 68 -17.29 8.21 0.28
N ALA A 69 -17.56 7.07 -0.36
CA ALA A 69 -18.58 6.13 0.12
C ALA A 69 -18.29 5.58 1.51
N TYR A 70 -17.03 5.23 1.79
CA TYR A 70 -16.60 4.81 3.12
C TYR A 70 -16.79 5.93 4.15
N GLU A 71 -16.30 7.13 3.85
CA GLU A 71 -16.38 8.26 4.79
C GLU A 71 -17.81 8.71 5.07
N LEU A 72 -18.69 8.61 4.07
CA LEU A 72 -20.11 8.88 4.21
C LEU A 72 -20.81 7.90 5.16
N THR A 73 -20.34 6.66 5.26
CA THR A 73 -20.99 5.58 6.02
C THR A 73 -20.34 5.30 7.37
N HIS A 74 -19.01 5.39 7.45
CA HIS A 74 -18.21 5.03 8.63
C HIS A 74 -17.52 6.24 9.26
N GLY A 75 -17.52 7.41 8.61
CA GLY A 75 -16.76 8.57 9.04
C GLY A 75 -15.31 8.59 8.54
N SER A 76 -14.52 9.52 9.06
CA SER A 76 -13.17 9.81 8.55
C SER A 76 -12.24 8.59 8.58
N ILE A 77 -11.48 8.40 7.51
CA ILE A 77 -10.41 7.39 7.47
C ILE A 77 -9.24 7.85 8.36
N PRO A 78 -8.86 7.08 9.41
CA PRO A 78 -7.76 7.47 10.30
C PRO A 78 -6.42 7.65 9.58
N LYS A 79 -5.57 8.54 10.13
CA LYS A 79 -4.22 8.75 9.60
C LYS A 79 -3.41 7.44 9.63
N GLY A 80 -2.67 7.16 8.56
CA GLY A 80 -1.85 5.95 8.43
C GLY A 80 -2.59 4.73 7.86
N LEU A 81 -3.92 4.81 7.72
CA LEU A 81 -4.73 3.76 7.12
C LEU A 81 -5.17 4.12 5.70
N THR A 82 -5.39 3.09 4.90
CA THR A 82 -5.96 3.14 3.55
C THR A 82 -7.07 2.11 3.40
N ILE A 83 -7.90 2.28 2.39
CA ILE A 83 -8.92 1.31 2.02
C ILE A 83 -8.30 0.23 1.12
N ASP A 84 -8.58 -1.04 1.44
CA ASP A 84 -8.38 -2.21 0.59
C ASP A 84 -9.75 -2.77 0.15
N HIS A 85 -9.87 -3.09 -1.14
CA HIS A 85 -11.06 -3.72 -1.71
C HIS A 85 -10.98 -5.24 -1.53
N ARG A 86 -11.76 -5.77 -0.59
CA ARG A 86 -11.86 -7.23 -0.40
C ARG A 86 -12.45 -7.95 -1.60
N CYS A 87 -13.33 -7.29 -2.36
CA CYS A 87 -13.92 -7.82 -3.58
C CYS A 87 -12.99 -7.75 -4.81
N ARG A 88 -11.79 -7.17 -4.69
CA ARG A 88 -10.82 -6.95 -5.80
C ARG A 88 -11.35 -6.16 -7.01
N ASN A 89 -12.53 -5.56 -6.89
CA ASN A 89 -13.08 -4.63 -7.86
C ASN A 89 -12.84 -3.18 -7.42
N ARG A 90 -11.97 -2.47 -8.16
CA ARG A 90 -11.58 -1.07 -7.88
C ARG A 90 -12.71 -0.05 -8.13
N ALA A 91 -13.70 -0.40 -8.94
CA ALA A 91 -14.87 0.43 -9.22
C ALA A 91 -15.98 0.28 -8.16
N CYS A 92 -15.89 -0.74 -7.29
CA CYS A 92 -16.85 -0.96 -6.22
C CYS A 92 -16.79 0.17 -5.17
N VAL A 93 -17.96 0.69 -4.81
CA VAL A 93 -18.14 1.69 -3.75
C VAL A 93 -18.97 1.17 -2.58
N ASN A 94 -19.22 -0.14 -2.50
CA ASN A 94 -19.93 -0.77 -1.37
C ASN A 94 -19.03 -0.73 -0.12
N PRO A 95 -19.39 0.02 0.94
CA PRO A 95 -18.56 0.12 2.14
C PRO A 95 -18.35 -1.22 2.86
N ALA A 96 -19.29 -2.17 2.72
CA ALA A 96 -19.15 -3.52 3.28
C ALA A 96 -18.04 -4.35 2.60
N HIS A 97 -17.60 -3.95 1.41
CA HIS A 97 -16.50 -4.60 0.69
C HIS A 97 -15.13 -3.93 0.95
N MET A 98 -15.07 -2.96 1.86
CA MET A 98 -13.88 -2.19 2.18
C MET A 98 -13.32 -2.55 3.55
N GLU A 99 -12.01 -2.62 3.65
CA GLU A 99 -11.29 -2.83 4.90
C GLU A 99 -10.26 -1.71 5.08
N LEU A 100 -10.16 -1.15 6.30
CA LEU A 100 -9.08 -0.24 6.64
C LEU A 100 -7.83 -1.03 7.00
N VAL A 101 -6.77 -0.80 6.23
CA VAL A 101 -5.49 -1.49 6.40
C VAL A 101 -4.33 -0.50 6.37
N THR A 102 -3.17 -0.92 6.84
CA THR A 102 -1.95 -0.13 6.65
C THR A 102 -1.55 -0.12 5.17
N MET A 103 -0.79 0.88 4.74
CA MET A 103 -0.25 0.90 3.39
C MET A 103 0.59 -0.34 3.07
N ARG A 104 1.36 -0.84 4.05
CA ARG A 104 2.16 -2.06 3.90
C ARG A 104 1.26 -3.26 3.59
N THR A 105 0.19 -3.44 4.35
CA THR A 105 -0.78 -4.53 4.12
C THR A 105 -1.41 -4.43 2.74
N ASN A 106 -1.87 -3.23 2.33
CA ASN A 106 -2.47 -3.02 1.01
C ASN A 106 -1.50 -3.38 -0.13
N VAL A 107 -0.24 -2.95 -0.01
CA VAL A 107 0.81 -3.26 -1.01
C VAL A 107 1.09 -4.76 -1.07
N LEU A 108 1.25 -5.41 0.08
CA LEU A 108 1.58 -6.85 0.16
C LEU A 108 0.43 -7.75 -0.31
N ARG A 109 -0.82 -7.30 -0.18
CA ARG A 109 -2.01 -8.00 -0.72
C ARG A 109 -2.20 -7.82 -2.23
N GLY A 110 -1.47 -6.89 -2.85
CA GLY A 110 -1.54 -6.61 -4.29
C GLY A 110 -0.71 -7.56 -5.14
N VAL A 111 -0.60 -7.25 -6.43
CA VAL A 111 0.15 -8.03 -7.45
C VAL A 111 1.42 -7.33 -7.94
N GLY A 112 1.88 -6.29 -7.23
CA GLY A 112 3.08 -5.55 -7.61
C GLY A 112 4.37 -6.31 -7.29
N ILE A 113 5.48 -5.89 -7.90
CA ILE A 113 6.82 -6.51 -7.71
C ILE A 113 7.22 -6.62 -6.23
N THR A 114 6.81 -5.67 -5.38
CA THR A 114 7.05 -5.72 -3.93
C THR A 114 6.34 -6.91 -3.27
N ALA A 115 5.08 -7.18 -3.64
CA ALA A 115 4.32 -8.31 -3.11
C ALA A 115 4.90 -9.63 -3.62
N GLU A 116 5.20 -9.70 -4.92
CA GLU A 116 5.87 -10.86 -5.53
C GLU A 116 7.20 -11.17 -4.83
N PHE A 117 8.04 -10.16 -4.64
CA PHE A 117 9.34 -10.32 -3.97
C PHE A 117 9.21 -10.66 -2.49
N ALA A 118 8.17 -10.19 -1.80
CA ALA A 118 7.89 -10.58 -0.44
C ALA A 118 7.43 -12.05 -0.35
N ALA A 119 6.63 -12.51 -1.32
CA ALA A 119 6.10 -13.87 -1.38
C ALA A 119 7.16 -14.93 -1.74
N LYS A 120 8.30 -14.54 -2.34
CA LYS A 120 9.39 -15.47 -2.68
C LYS A 120 9.84 -16.26 -1.46
N THR A 121 9.84 -17.58 -1.58
CA THR A 121 10.28 -18.52 -0.54
C THR A 121 11.76 -18.87 -0.64
N HIS A 122 12.40 -18.57 -1.78
CA HIS A 122 13.80 -18.88 -2.04
C HIS A 122 14.55 -17.69 -2.64
N CYS A 123 15.86 -17.63 -2.42
CA CYS A 123 16.73 -16.66 -3.07
C CYS A 123 16.96 -17.03 -4.55
N PRO A 124 17.57 -16.15 -5.38
CA PRO A 124 17.82 -16.44 -6.80
C PRO A 124 18.70 -17.68 -7.09
N LYS A 125 19.35 -18.24 -6.07
CA LYS A 125 20.13 -19.48 -6.15
C LYS A 125 19.40 -20.72 -5.62
N GLY A 126 18.15 -20.58 -5.20
CA GLY A 126 17.35 -21.68 -4.68
C GLY A 126 17.51 -21.96 -3.18
N HIS A 127 18.26 -21.15 -2.42
CA HIS A 127 18.33 -21.34 -0.96
C HIS A 127 17.07 -20.80 -0.26
N PRO A 128 16.56 -21.48 0.78
CA PRO A 128 15.30 -21.09 1.42
C PRO A 128 15.44 -19.77 2.18
N TYR A 129 14.38 -18.96 2.14
CA TYR A 129 14.21 -17.81 3.01
C TYR A 129 13.48 -18.19 4.30
N ASP A 130 14.16 -18.94 5.17
CA ASP A 130 13.69 -19.30 6.51
C ASP A 130 14.38 -18.47 7.63
N LEU A 131 14.07 -18.78 8.89
CA LEU A 131 14.64 -18.09 10.05
C LEU A 131 16.16 -18.27 10.21
N PHE A 132 16.72 -19.38 9.71
CA PHE A 132 18.13 -19.73 9.86
C PHE A 132 19.00 -19.21 8.72
N ASN A 133 18.45 -19.14 7.51
CA ASN A 133 19.17 -18.76 6.30
C ASN A 133 18.84 -17.32 5.82
N THR A 134 17.92 -16.63 6.49
CA THR A 134 17.59 -15.24 6.18
C THR A 134 18.05 -14.29 7.28
N TYR A 135 18.49 -13.10 6.88
CA TYR A 135 18.43 -11.92 7.75
C TYR A 135 18.00 -10.71 6.95
N ILE A 136 17.49 -9.69 7.65
CA ILE A 136 17.14 -8.40 7.07
C ILE A 136 18.30 -7.43 7.31
N ASN A 137 18.86 -6.86 6.25
CA ASN A 137 19.91 -5.87 6.40
C ASN A 137 19.36 -4.50 6.84
N ARG A 138 20.23 -3.53 7.11
CA ARG A 138 19.84 -2.15 7.50
C ARG A 138 18.98 -1.42 6.46
N ARG A 139 19.02 -1.85 5.19
CA ARG A 139 18.19 -1.32 4.10
C ARG A 139 16.84 -2.03 3.98
N GLY A 140 16.53 -2.99 4.85
CA GLY A 140 15.28 -3.77 4.81
C GLY A 140 15.27 -4.92 3.80
N ALA A 141 16.39 -5.21 3.13
CA ALA A 141 16.46 -6.29 2.14
C ALA A 141 16.72 -7.65 2.81
N ARG A 142 16.03 -8.69 2.34
CA ARG A 142 16.33 -10.09 2.70
C ARG A 142 17.67 -10.50 2.10
N ILE A 143 18.56 -10.99 2.96
CA ILE A 143 19.86 -11.53 2.56
C ILE A 143 19.90 -13.02 2.91
N CYS A 144 20.25 -13.82 1.91
CA CYS A 144 20.52 -15.24 2.08
C CYS A 144 21.92 -15.45 2.66
N ARG A 145 22.00 -16.13 3.81
CA ARG A 145 23.26 -16.37 4.53
C ARG A 145 24.16 -17.35 3.79
N GLU A 146 23.62 -18.38 3.16
CA GLU A 146 24.38 -19.28 2.30
C GLU A 146 25.07 -18.54 1.14
N CYS A 147 24.32 -17.71 0.41
CA CYS A 147 24.88 -16.86 -0.65
C CYS A 147 25.99 -15.93 -0.13
N GLN A 148 25.82 -15.38 1.08
CA GLN A 148 26.82 -14.53 1.70
C GLN A 148 28.09 -15.30 2.07
N ARG A 149 27.96 -16.50 2.66
CA ARG A 149 29.10 -17.37 2.99
C ARG A 149 29.89 -17.76 1.75
N GLU A 150 29.21 -18.12 0.66
CA GLU A 150 29.86 -18.39 -0.62
C GLU A 150 30.64 -17.18 -1.16
N ARG A 151 30.03 -16.00 -1.16
CA ARG A 151 30.69 -14.76 -1.60
C ARG A 151 31.94 -14.49 -0.76
N ASN A 152 31.83 -14.59 0.56
CA ASN A 152 32.95 -14.37 1.48
C ASN A 152 34.08 -15.38 1.24
N ARG A 153 33.76 -16.67 1.06
CA ARG A 153 34.75 -17.70 0.70
C ARG A 153 35.49 -17.36 -0.59
N LYS A 154 34.78 -16.88 -1.63
CA LYS A 154 35.40 -16.45 -2.89
C LYS A 154 36.29 -15.22 -2.71
N LEU A 155 35.82 -14.20 -1.99
CA LEU A 155 36.60 -12.99 -1.71
C LEU A 155 37.87 -13.28 -0.92
N PHE A 156 37.79 -14.15 0.10
CA PHE A 156 38.96 -14.58 0.86
C PHE A 156 39.99 -15.30 -0.02
N LYS A 157 39.56 -16.17 -0.93
CA LYS A 157 40.46 -16.82 -1.90
C LYS A 157 41.13 -15.83 -2.85
N LEU A 158 40.41 -14.81 -3.31
CA LEU A 158 40.90 -13.81 -4.27
C LEU A 158 41.83 -12.76 -3.65
N TYR A 159 41.50 -12.28 -2.43
CA TYR A 159 42.16 -11.12 -1.81
C TYR A 159 42.89 -11.45 -0.51
N GLY A 160 42.66 -12.62 0.10
CA GLY A 160 43.21 -13.00 1.41
C GLY A 160 44.72 -13.26 1.44
N ARG A 161 45.40 -13.34 0.27
CA ARG A 161 46.88 -13.42 0.19
C ARG A 161 47.60 -12.06 0.23
N ARG A 162 46.90 -10.91 0.17
CA ARG A 162 47.52 -9.57 0.15
C ARG A 162 47.47 -8.84 1.51
N ARG A 163 47.69 -9.55 2.62
CA ARG A 163 48.18 -8.90 3.84
C ARG A 163 49.68 -9.11 3.89
N THR A 164 50.44 -8.12 3.43
CA THR A 164 51.86 -8.05 3.71
C THR A 164 52.04 -8.04 5.23
N PRO A 165 52.93 -8.88 5.80
CA PRO A 165 53.32 -8.69 7.18
C PRO A 165 54.05 -7.35 7.24
N HIS A 166 53.52 -6.38 7.99
CA HIS A 166 54.36 -5.26 8.42
C HIS A 166 55.46 -5.87 9.30
N GLY A 167 56.67 -5.91 8.74
CA GLY A 167 57.87 -6.30 9.45
C GLY A 167 58.04 -5.39 10.65
N ILE A 168 58.00 -5.99 11.84
CA ILE A 168 58.49 -5.36 13.06
C ILE A 168 60.01 -5.32 12.88
N THR A 169 60.55 -4.15 12.53
CA THR A 169 61.98 -3.88 12.59
C THR A 169 62.37 -3.64 14.04
N SER A 170 63.17 -4.55 14.59
CA SER A 170 63.91 -4.38 15.82
C SER A 170 64.86 -3.18 15.72
N GLY A 171 64.85 -2.33 16.75
CA GLY A 171 65.80 -1.24 16.99
C GLY A 171 65.75 -0.86 18.45
#